data_AF-A0A0B1SWW0-F1
#
_entry.id   AF-A0A0B1SWW0-F1
#
_cell.length_a   1.000
_cell.length_b   1.000
_cell.length_c   1.000
_cell.angle_alpha   90.00
_cell.angle_beta   90.00
_cell.angle_gamma   90.00
#
_symmetry.space_group_name_H-M   'P 1'
#
loop_
_entity.id
_entity.type
_entity.pdbx_description
1 polymer ?
#
loop_
_entity_poly.entity_id
_entity_poly.type
_entity_poly.pdbx_seq_one_letter_code
_entity_poly.pdbx_strand_id
1 'polypeptide(L)'
;MYAGWWTDEVSAFVASLPKGNVTWKNLNPTAVMTEVGALFDLGPIGNFFQRAGIGAAYLDRPCIDPLDPECPKTTPNYFDKCSALEKFNEWNMAKDDAEKVGLKKKELPKEDDMDGPSKLTESLLGEIFGRKKREATEKPKKDEDYYAYEDSDYDVSGIGNLTHSKNKKDPKEVMCLEYGESLLKWMRKNPERWGEFLTEKEFPQTPDFKKVMTGGCKGFGKTIMEWPEDLIIGGIKREGGKLKSAEALQSVFLVASPFDVFLRYKGEKKETHPNLDTSLWNPRWAEDVVFAWQRNFTRKLYDHEANKNVGF
;
A
#
# COMPACT_ATOMS: atom_id res chain seq x y z
N MET A 1 2.54 30.37 -6.78
CA MET A 1 1.64 29.81 -7.80
C MET A 1 1.70 28.30 -7.73
N TYR A 2 0.66 27.73 -7.12
CA TYR A 2 0.00 26.46 -7.44
C TYR A 2 0.82 25.17 -7.49
N ALA A 3 0.81 24.42 -6.39
CA ALA A 3 0.99 22.96 -6.37
C ALA A 3 -0.03 22.22 -5.49
N GLY A 4 -0.80 22.94 -4.64
CA GLY A 4 -1.77 22.33 -3.70
C GLY A 4 -3.23 22.33 -4.14
N TRP A 5 -3.55 22.79 -5.35
CA TRP A 5 -4.92 22.88 -5.86
C TRP A 5 -5.28 21.76 -6.85
N TRP A 6 -4.36 20.84 -7.15
CA TRP A 6 -4.50 19.92 -8.29
C TRP A 6 -4.84 18.47 -7.91
N THR A 7 -4.71 18.02 -6.66
CA THR A 7 -4.84 16.58 -6.36
C THR A 7 -6.28 16.09 -6.34
N ASP A 8 -7.21 16.89 -5.81
CA ASP A 8 -8.64 16.51 -5.74
C ASP A 8 -9.40 16.85 -7.04
N GLU A 9 -8.95 17.87 -7.78
CA GLU A 9 -9.46 18.14 -9.13
C GLU A 9 -9.02 17.04 -10.10
N VAL A 10 -7.76 16.60 -10.07
CA VAL A 10 -7.24 15.57 -11.00
C VAL A 10 -7.84 14.19 -10.73
N SER A 11 -8.13 13.81 -9.48
CA SER A 11 -8.80 12.54 -9.18
C SER A 11 -10.26 12.52 -9.66
N ALA A 12 -10.92 13.69 -9.73
CA ALA A 12 -12.23 13.84 -10.35
C ALA A 12 -12.19 13.72 -11.89
N PHE A 13 -11.05 14.06 -12.52
CA PHE A 13 -10.85 13.96 -13.97
C PHE A 13 -10.16 12.66 -14.44
N VAL A 14 -9.49 11.93 -13.55
CA VAL A 14 -8.72 10.71 -13.86
C VAL A 14 -9.24 9.55 -13.01
N ALA A 15 -10.19 8.80 -13.55
CA ALA A 15 -10.84 7.67 -12.91
C ALA A 15 -9.89 6.50 -12.59
N SER A 16 -8.74 6.43 -13.26
CA SER A 16 -7.67 5.46 -13.02
C SER A 16 -6.81 5.77 -11.80
N LEU A 17 -6.93 6.96 -11.20
CA LEU A 17 -6.31 7.24 -9.92
C LEU A 17 -7.05 6.52 -8.78
N PRO A 18 -6.33 5.87 -7.86
CA PRO A 18 -6.94 5.31 -6.66
C PRO A 18 -7.63 6.41 -5.87
N LYS A 19 -8.79 6.09 -5.32
CA LYS A 19 -9.53 7.04 -4.49
C LYS A 19 -8.92 7.07 -3.09
N GLY A 20 -8.83 8.25 -2.49
CA GLY A 20 -8.07 8.46 -1.25
C GLY A 20 -6.57 8.54 -1.48
N ASN A 21 -5.77 8.05 -0.53
CA ASN A 21 -4.31 8.19 -0.58
C ASN A 21 -3.68 7.35 -1.70
N VAL A 22 -3.10 8.04 -2.68
CA VAL A 22 -2.34 7.43 -3.77
C VAL A 22 -0.99 6.96 -3.24
N THR A 23 -0.72 5.66 -3.36
CA THR A 23 0.55 5.05 -2.99
C THR A 23 1.00 4.05 -4.04
N TRP A 24 2.27 3.63 -4.01
CA TRP A 24 2.76 2.58 -4.89
C TRP A 24 2.04 1.22 -4.72
N LYS A 25 1.28 1.03 -3.63
CA LYS A 25 0.52 -0.20 -3.38
C LYS A 25 -0.80 -0.26 -4.16
N ASN A 26 -1.37 0.89 -4.54
CA ASN A 26 -2.67 0.96 -5.20
C ASN A 26 -2.64 1.67 -6.57
N LEU A 27 -1.56 2.37 -6.91
CA LEU A 27 -1.42 3.10 -8.17
C LEU A 27 -1.03 2.18 -9.34
N ASN A 28 -1.82 2.22 -10.42
CA ASN A 28 -1.44 1.67 -11.73
C ASN A 28 -1.01 2.81 -12.66
N PRO A 29 0.31 3.08 -12.80
CA PRO A 29 0.72 4.25 -13.55
C PRO A 29 0.46 4.13 -15.06
N THR A 30 0.40 2.92 -15.63
CA THR A 30 0.01 2.72 -17.03
C THR A 30 -1.46 3.07 -17.29
N ALA A 31 -2.35 2.73 -16.36
CA ALA A 31 -3.76 3.11 -16.47
C ALA A 31 -3.91 4.64 -16.46
N VAL A 32 -3.20 5.31 -15.54
CA VAL A 32 -3.16 6.78 -15.46
C VAL A 32 -2.62 7.41 -16.74
N MET A 33 -1.48 6.93 -17.24
CA MET A 33 -0.89 7.45 -18.48
C MET A 33 -1.80 7.22 -19.69
N THR A 34 -2.57 6.14 -19.72
CA THR A 34 -3.51 5.85 -20.82
C THR A 34 -4.69 6.82 -20.80
N GLU A 35 -5.28 7.08 -19.63
CA GLU A 35 -6.41 7.99 -19.49
C GLU A 35 -6.02 9.45 -19.73
N VAL A 36 -4.91 9.90 -19.12
CA VAL A 36 -4.40 11.26 -19.34
C VAL A 36 -3.98 11.44 -20.80
N GLY A 37 -3.36 10.41 -21.41
CA GLY A 37 -2.96 10.43 -22.82
C GLY A 37 -4.12 10.48 -23.82
N ALA A 38 -5.34 10.13 -23.41
CA ALA A 38 -6.54 10.30 -24.22
C ALA A 38 -7.01 11.76 -24.30
N LEU A 39 -6.62 12.58 -23.31
CA LEU A 39 -7.04 13.98 -23.17
C LEU A 39 -5.90 14.96 -23.52
N PHE A 40 -4.64 14.57 -23.29
CA PHE A 40 -3.47 15.43 -23.42
C PHE A 40 -2.34 14.72 -24.17
N ASP A 41 -1.58 15.45 -24.98
CA ASP A 41 -0.34 14.93 -25.57
C ASP A 41 0.76 14.83 -24.50
N LEU A 42 1.16 13.61 -24.19
CA LEU A 42 2.18 13.30 -23.19
C LEU A 42 3.61 13.46 -23.71
N GLY A 43 3.79 13.64 -25.02
CA GLY A 43 5.06 13.97 -25.65
C GLY A 43 6.26 13.11 -25.15
N PRO A 44 7.39 13.75 -24.76
CA PRO A 44 8.56 13.03 -24.25
C PRO A 44 8.30 12.24 -22.96
N ILE A 45 7.36 12.66 -22.11
CA ILE A 45 7.09 12.03 -20.80
C ILE A 45 6.54 10.61 -21.00
N GLY A 46 5.62 10.43 -21.95
CA GLY A 46 5.12 9.10 -22.32
C GLY A 46 6.22 8.16 -22.78
N ASN A 47 7.16 8.67 -23.59
CA ASN A 47 8.32 7.90 -24.04
C ASN A 47 9.26 7.49 -22.90
N PHE A 48 9.55 8.39 -21.96
CA PHE A 48 10.36 8.06 -20.78
C PHE A 48 9.69 6.98 -19.93
N PHE A 49 8.38 7.11 -19.71
CA PHE A 49 7.59 6.13 -18.95
C PHE A 49 7.65 4.73 -19.58
N GLN A 50 7.44 4.65 -20.90
CA GLN A 50 7.50 3.39 -21.65
C GLN A 50 8.91 2.78 -21.62
N ARG A 51 9.95 3.58 -21.89
CA ARG A 51 11.35 3.11 -21.91
C ARG A 51 11.84 2.65 -20.54
N ALA A 52 11.42 3.32 -19.47
CA ALA A 52 11.73 2.90 -18.10
C ALA A 52 11.07 1.56 -17.73
N GLY A 53 10.03 1.14 -18.48
CA GLY A 53 9.32 -0.11 -18.24
C GLY A 53 8.52 -0.10 -16.94
N ILE A 54 7.86 1.03 -16.62
CA ILE A 54 7.13 1.18 -15.35
C ILE A 54 5.91 0.24 -15.27
N GLY A 55 5.14 0.14 -16.35
CA GLY A 55 3.99 -0.78 -16.42
C GLY A 55 2.97 -0.54 -15.30
N ALA A 56 2.48 -1.63 -14.68
CA ALA A 56 1.61 -1.59 -13.50
C ALA A 56 2.39 -1.45 -12.17
N ALA A 57 3.67 -1.10 -12.23
CA ALA A 57 4.60 -0.95 -11.10
C ALA A 57 4.68 -2.19 -10.19
N TYR A 58 3.93 -2.20 -9.08
CA TYR A 58 3.92 -3.29 -8.09
C TYR A 58 2.65 -4.15 -8.17
N LEU A 59 1.62 -3.73 -8.90
CA LEU A 59 0.30 -4.39 -8.88
C LEU A 59 0.25 -5.72 -9.63
N ASP A 60 1.25 -6.01 -10.45
CA ASP A 60 1.38 -7.26 -11.21
C ASP A 60 2.41 -8.23 -10.62
N ARG A 61 2.88 -7.95 -9.40
CA ARG A 61 3.85 -8.77 -8.68
C ARG A 61 3.17 -9.70 -7.70
N PRO A 62 3.73 -10.89 -7.42
CA PRO A 62 3.13 -11.76 -6.43
C PRO A 62 3.15 -11.12 -5.03
N CYS A 63 2.05 -11.28 -4.29
CA CYS A 63 1.98 -10.94 -2.88
C CYS A 63 2.78 -11.97 -2.06
N ILE A 64 3.60 -11.51 -1.12
CA ILE A 64 4.34 -12.40 -0.21
C ILE A 64 3.36 -13.14 0.71
N ASP A 65 2.40 -12.41 1.27
CA ASP A 65 1.26 -12.96 2.02
C ASP A 65 0.01 -12.87 1.14
N PRO A 66 -0.50 -13.98 0.57
CA PRO A 66 -1.75 -13.97 -0.21
C PRO A 66 -2.98 -13.66 0.65
N LEU A 67 -2.90 -13.77 1.98
CA LEU A 67 -3.98 -13.39 2.91
C LEU A 67 -3.86 -11.92 3.37
N ASP A 68 -3.00 -11.11 2.75
CA ASP A 68 -2.96 -9.67 2.96
C ASP A 68 -4.22 -9.03 2.34
N PRO A 69 -5.06 -8.32 3.13
CA PRO A 69 -6.25 -7.65 2.59
C PRO A 69 -5.95 -6.58 1.55
N GLU A 70 -4.74 -6.02 1.53
CA GLU A 70 -4.25 -5.03 0.55
C GLU A 70 -3.68 -5.68 -0.73
N CYS A 71 -3.61 -7.02 -0.82
CA CYS A 71 -3.09 -7.71 -1.99
C CYS A 71 -3.94 -7.40 -3.25
N PRO A 72 -3.35 -6.83 -4.32
CA PRO A 72 -4.11 -6.45 -5.51
C PRO A 72 -4.66 -7.67 -6.28
N LYS A 73 -5.85 -7.49 -6.89
CA LYS A 73 -6.52 -8.52 -7.72
C LYS A 73 -5.74 -8.92 -8.97
N THR A 74 -4.86 -8.04 -9.45
CA THR A 74 -4.04 -8.21 -10.65
C THR A 74 -2.79 -9.05 -10.42
N THR A 75 -2.50 -9.42 -9.18
CA THR A 75 -1.32 -10.22 -8.84
C THR A 75 -1.50 -11.68 -9.25
N PRO A 76 -0.43 -12.39 -9.63
CA PRO A 76 -0.53 -13.77 -10.12
C PRO A 76 -0.97 -14.79 -9.05
N ASN A 77 -0.85 -14.45 -7.76
CA ASN A 77 -1.26 -15.29 -6.64
C ASN A 77 -2.35 -14.64 -5.78
N TYR A 78 -3.17 -13.78 -6.39
CA TYR A 78 -4.31 -13.16 -5.71
C TYR A 78 -5.24 -14.23 -5.12
N PHE A 79 -5.59 -14.08 -3.85
CA PHE A 79 -6.57 -14.91 -3.16
C PHE A 79 -7.91 -14.18 -3.08
N ASP A 80 -8.93 -14.77 -3.72
CA ASP A 80 -10.28 -14.22 -3.70
C ASP A 80 -10.98 -14.49 -2.37
N LYS A 81 -10.77 -13.56 -1.45
CA LYS A 81 -11.39 -13.59 -0.11
C LYS A 81 -12.92 -13.55 -0.15
N CYS A 82 -13.54 -12.97 -1.19
CA CYS A 82 -14.99 -12.87 -1.28
C CYS A 82 -15.58 -14.23 -1.65
N SER A 83 -15.01 -14.89 -2.67
CA SER A 83 -15.40 -16.26 -3.03
C SER A 83 -15.15 -17.24 -1.87
N ALA A 84 -14.04 -17.09 -1.14
CA ALA A 84 -13.77 -17.89 0.04
C ALA A 84 -14.77 -17.65 1.18
N LEU A 85 -15.24 -16.41 1.37
CA LEU A 85 -16.22 -16.05 2.39
C LEU A 85 -17.58 -16.70 2.13
N GLU A 86 -18.01 -16.77 0.87
CA GLU A 86 -19.26 -17.46 0.51
C GLU A 86 -19.24 -18.92 0.96
N LYS A 87 -18.18 -19.64 0.59
CA LYS A 87 -17.96 -21.04 0.98
C LYS A 87 -17.83 -21.23 2.48
N PHE A 88 -17.09 -20.33 3.13
CA PHE A 88 -16.97 -20.33 4.59
C PHE A 88 -18.34 -20.18 5.25
N ASN A 89 -19.19 -19.27 4.77
CA ASN A 89 -20.51 -19.07 5.34
C ASN A 89 -21.40 -20.29 5.13
N GLU A 90 -21.39 -20.91 3.95
CA GLU A 90 -22.12 -22.15 3.68
C GLU A 90 -21.69 -23.28 4.61
N TRP A 91 -20.39 -23.51 4.75
CA TRP A 91 -19.82 -24.52 5.66
C TRP A 91 -20.15 -24.21 7.13
N ASN A 92 -20.04 -22.95 7.56
CA ASN A 92 -20.26 -22.56 8.94
C ASN A 92 -21.75 -22.59 9.33
N MET A 93 -22.66 -22.29 8.38
CA MET A 93 -24.10 -22.38 8.61
C MET A 93 -24.59 -23.84 8.76
N ALA A 94 -23.87 -24.80 8.17
CA ALA A 94 -24.18 -26.22 8.30
C ALA A 94 -23.78 -26.82 9.67
N LYS A 95 -23.08 -26.06 10.53
CA LYS A 95 -22.67 -26.50 11.87
C LYS A 95 -23.73 -26.18 12.92
N ASP A 96 -23.66 -26.90 14.04
CA ASP A 96 -24.41 -26.58 15.25
C ASP A 96 -24.01 -25.22 15.81
N ASP A 97 -24.95 -24.52 16.46
CA ASP A 97 -24.75 -23.14 16.94
C ASP A 97 -23.53 -22.99 17.89
N ALA A 98 -23.20 -24.03 18.65
CA ALA A 98 -22.05 -24.04 19.55
C ALA A 98 -20.69 -24.13 18.82
N GLU A 99 -20.68 -24.66 17.59
CA GLU A 99 -19.46 -24.84 16.79
C GLU A 99 -19.27 -23.74 15.74
N LYS A 100 -20.26 -22.86 15.58
CA LYS A 100 -20.20 -21.76 14.61
C LYS A 100 -19.07 -20.81 14.94
N VAL A 101 -18.25 -20.54 13.93
CA VAL A 101 -17.18 -19.55 14.00
C VAL A 101 -17.77 -18.16 13.77
N GLY A 102 -17.65 -17.29 14.77
CA GLY A 102 -18.03 -15.88 14.65
C GLY A 102 -16.95 -15.04 13.98
N LEU A 103 -17.26 -14.47 12.81
CA LEU A 103 -16.42 -13.45 12.18
C LEU A 103 -16.78 -12.06 12.69
N LYS A 104 -15.77 -11.21 12.89
CA LYS A 104 -15.98 -9.82 13.32
C LYS A 104 -16.48 -9.00 12.13
N LYS A 105 -17.62 -8.33 12.31
CA LYS A 105 -18.15 -7.35 11.36
C LYS A 105 -17.31 -6.07 11.41
N LYS A 106 -16.84 -5.60 10.26
CA LYS A 106 -16.31 -4.25 10.09
C LYS A 106 -17.49 -3.30 9.89
N GLU A 107 -17.51 -2.20 10.64
CA GLU A 107 -18.51 -1.15 10.43
C GLU A 107 -18.19 -0.41 9.14
N LEU A 108 -19.16 -0.37 8.23
CA LEU A 108 -19.05 0.42 7.02
C LEU A 108 -19.60 1.83 7.29
N PRO A 109 -18.96 2.89 6.76
CA PRO A 109 -19.48 4.25 6.79
C PRO A 109 -20.92 4.30 6.23
N LYS A 110 -21.84 4.97 6.94
CA LYS A 110 -23.23 5.15 6.50
C LYS A 110 -23.30 6.20 5.38
N GLU A 111 -24.18 5.98 4.39
CA GLU A 111 -24.34 6.88 3.24
C GLU A 111 -24.85 8.28 3.63
N ASP A 112 -25.53 8.43 4.79
CA ASP A 112 -26.22 9.66 5.20
C ASP A 112 -25.33 10.73 5.87
N ASP A 113 -24.06 10.42 6.19
CA ASP A 113 -23.10 11.38 6.76
C ASP A 113 -22.22 12.05 5.66
N MET A 114 -22.63 12.00 4.38
CA MET A 114 -21.85 12.52 3.26
C MET A 114 -22.68 13.43 2.33
N ASP A 115 -22.47 14.74 2.44
CA ASP A 115 -22.88 15.70 1.42
C ASP A 115 -22.13 15.42 0.10
N GLY A 116 -22.89 15.09 -0.95
CA GLY A 116 -22.45 15.11 -2.35
C GLY A 116 -22.20 13.73 -3.02
N PRO A 117 -22.64 13.53 -4.29
CA PRO A 117 -22.68 12.23 -4.96
C PRO A 117 -21.33 11.70 -5.49
N SER A 118 -20.23 11.93 -4.78
CA SER A 118 -18.89 11.43 -5.17
C SER A 118 -18.09 10.75 -4.05
N LYS A 119 -18.54 10.77 -2.80
CA LYS A 119 -17.74 10.27 -1.65
C LYS A 119 -18.00 8.82 -1.23
N LEU A 120 -18.93 8.12 -1.90
CA LEU A 120 -19.23 6.68 -1.66
C LEU A 120 -18.06 5.73 -1.91
N THR A 121 -17.03 6.23 -2.59
CA THR A 121 -15.83 5.47 -2.96
C THR A 121 -14.55 5.99 -2.32
N GLU A 122 -14.58 7.17 -1.69
CA GLU A 122 -13.44 7.72 -0.95
C GLU A 122 -13.38 7.14 0.47
N SER A 123 -14.52 6.98 1.14
CA SER A 123 -14.56 6.45 2.50
C SER A 123 -14.21 4.95 2.56
N LEU A 124 -14.58 4.18 1.54
CA LEU A 124 -14.26 2.75 1.43
C LEU A 124 -12.80 2.45 1.05
N LEU A 125 -12.12 3.38 0.36
CA LEU A 125 -10.70 3.21 0.00
C LEU A 125 -9.75 3.85 1.04
N GLY A 126 -10.23 4.85 1.81
CA GLY A 126 -9.47 5.45 2.91
C GLY A 126 -9.21 4.49 4.09
N GLU A 127 -10.12 3.55 4.38
CA GLU A 127 -9.91 2.58 5.45
C GLU A 127 -9.14 1.31 5.03
N ILE A 128 -8.85 1.14 3.73
CA ILE A 128 -8.03 0.02 3.22
C ILE A 128 -6.55 0.25 3.52
N PHE A 129 -6.12 1.50 3.79
CA PHE A 129 -4.73 1.82 4.11
C PHE A 129 -4.60 2.62 5.43
N GLY A 130 -4.87 1.93 6.54
CA GLY A 130 -4.18 2.14 7.82
C GLY A 130 -4.60 3.32 8.71
N ARG A 131 -5.52 3.07 9.66
CA ARG A 131 -5.51 3.73 10.97
C ARG A 131 -5.81 2.73 12.10
N LYS A 132 -4.83 2.45 12.96
CA LYS A 132 -5.03 1.83 14.28
C LYS A 132 -5.17 2.95 15.32
N LYS A 133 -6.34 3.05 15.96
CA LYS A 133 -6.51 3.85 17.18
C LYS A 133 -6.29 2.92 18.40
N ARG A 134 -5.25 3.19 19.19
CA ARG A 134 -5.07 2.62 20.54
C ARG A 134 -5.92 3.44 21.51
N GLU A 135 -6.67 2.78 22.38
CA GLU A 135 -7.27 3.40 23.57
C GLU A 135 -6.19 3.64 24.63
N ALA A 136 -6.26 4.80 25.28
CA ALA A 136 -5.29 5.28 26.27
C ALA A 136 -5.99 5.51 27.61
N THR A 137 -5.32 5.14 28.70
CA THR A 137 -5.54 5.74 30.01
C THR A 137 -4.27 6.47 30.46
N GLU A 138 -4.51 7.75 30.79
CA GLU A 138 -3.74 8.74 31.56
C GLU A 138 -2.52 9.47 30.93
N LYS A 139 -2.62 10.82 30.96
CA LYS A 139 -1.75 11.90 30.43
C LYS A 139 -0.67 12.33 31.47
N PRO A 140 0.29 13.26 31.21
CA PRO A 140 0.53 14.11 30.03
C PRO A 140 2.01 14.26 29.54
N LYS A 141 2.21 14.57 28.25
CA LYS A 141 3.03 15.68 27.71
C LYS A 141 2.90 15.73 26.18
N LYS A 142 2.82 16.95 25.64
CA LYS A 142 2.46 17.29 24.26
C LYS A 142 3.61 17.01 23.29
N ASP A 143 3.35 16.17 22.29
CA ASP A 143 4.08 16.09 21.01
C ASP A 143 3.01 16.14 19.90
N GLU A 144 3.13 17.10 18.98
CA GLU A 144 2.17 17.34 17.90
C GLU A 144 2.75 16.78 16.58
N ASP A 145 2.19 15.66 16.13
CA ASP A 145 2.44 15.08 14.82
C ASP A 145 1.75 15.94 13.74
N TYR A 146 2.60 16.55 12.93
CA TYR A 146 2.32 17.46 11.83
C TYR A 146 1.76 16.69 10.63
N TYR A 147 0.44 16.82 10.38
CA TYR A 147 -0.28 16.91 9.09
C TYR A 147 -1.78 16.67 9.33
N ALA A 148 -2.49 17.70 9.81
CA ALA A 148 -3.94 17.79 9.77
C ALA A 148 -4.29 19.27 9.59
N TYR A 149 -4.86 19.64 8.44
CA TYR A 149 -5.46 20.96 8.26
C TYR A 149 -6.97 20.81 8.18
N GLU A 150 -7.62 21.73 8.87
CA GLU A 150 -9.04 21.79 9.19
C GLU A 150 -9.90 22.21 7.99
N ASP A 151 -11.11 21.63 7.92
CA ASP A 151 -12.18 21.98 6.99
C ASP A 151 -12.59 23.44 7.15
N SER A 152 -12.73 24.17 6.04
CA SER A 152 -13.53 25.39 6.01
C SER A 152 -14.48 25.37 4.81
N ASP A 153 -15.76 25.53 5.15
CA ASP A 153 -16.93 25.45 4.28
C ASP A 153 -16.97 26.59 3.27
N TYR A 154 -17.05 26.26 1.97
CA TYR A 154 -17.61 27.17 0.96
C TYR A 154 -18.42 26.41 -0.10
N ASP A 155 -19.67 26.85 -0.22
CA ASP A 155 -20.68 26.47 -1.21
C ASP A 155 -20.31 27.01 -2.61
N VAL A 156 -20.27 26.13 -3.61
CA VAL A 156 -20.37 26.52 -5.02
C VAL A 156 -21.35 25.59 -5.73
N SER A 157 -22.58 26.07 -5.80
CA SER A 157 -23.57 25.68 -6.79
C SER A 157 -23.11 25.94 -8.22
N GLY A 158 -23.25 24.94 -9.11
CA GLY A 158 -23.34 25.19 -10.54
C GLY A 158 -22.64 24.20 -11.46
N ILE A 159 -23.48 23.48 -12.22
CA ILE A 159 -23.27 22.96 -13.58
C ILE A 159 -22.70 21.53 -13.70
N GLY A 160 -23.57 20.63 -14.18
CA GLY A 160 -23.16 19.51 -15.02
C GLY A 160 -23.94 18.22 -14.80
N ASN A 161 -25.07 18.07 -15.48
CA ASN A 161 -25.83 16.82 -15.57
C ASN A 161 -24.94 15.65 -16.04
N LEU A 162 -24.55 14.78 -15.13
CA LEU A 162 -24.20 13.39 -15.42
C LEU A 162 -25.19 12.51 -14.67
N THR A 163 -25.98 11.77 -15.43
CA THR A 163 -26.97 10.82 -14.96
C THR A 163 -26.29 9.74 -14.12
N HIS A 164 -26.26 9.94 -12.80
CA HIS A 164 -25.87 8.90 -11.84
C HIS A 164 -26.94 7.80 -11.82
N SER A 165 -26.70 6.73 -12.57
CA SER A 165 -27.37 5.47 -12.33
C SER A 165 -26.94 4.97 -10.94
N LYS A 166 -27.88 4.96 -9.99
CA LYS A 166 -27.71 4.38 -8.65
C LYS A 166 -27.53 2.86 -8.79
N ASN A 167 -26.31 2.40 -9.01
CA ASN A 167 -26.00 0.97 -8.93
C ASN A 167 -25.99 0.56 -7.45
N LYS A 168 -27.09 -0.05 -7.01
CA LYS A 168 -27.20 -0.72 -5.71
C LYS A 168 -26.09 -1.78 -5.63
N LYS A 169 -25.14 -1.64 -4.71
CA LYS A 169 -24.03 -2.60 -4.53
C LYS A 169 -24.59 -4.01 -4.29
N ASP A 170 -23.92 -5.01 -4.85
CA ASP A 170 -24.31 -6.41 -4.71
C ASP A 170 -24.27 -6.81 -3.22
N PRO A 171 -25.32 -7.45 -2.66
CA PRO A 171 -25.32 -7.91 -1.27
C PRO A 171 -24.09 -8.75 -0.88
N LYS A 172 -23.56 -9.56 -1.80
CA LYS A 172 -22.35 -10.38 -1.60
C LYS A 172 -21.10 -9.53 -1.48
N GLU A 173 -21.01 -8.46 -2.28
CA GLU A 173 -19.91 -7.51 -2.22
C GLU A 173 -19.90 -6.76 -0.88
N VAL A 174 -21.09 -6.34 -0.42
CA VAL A 174 -21.24 -5.71 0.91
C VAL A 174 -20.83 -6.68 2.02
N MET A 175 -21.28 -7.93 1.98
CA MET A 175 -20.89 -8.96 2.95
C MET A 175 -19.36 -9.19 2.96
N CYS A 176 -18.73 -9.21 1.78
CA CYS A 176 -17.27 -9.34 1.69
C CYS A 176 -16.52 -8.14 2.28
N LEU A 177 -17.04 -6.92 2.10
CA LEU A 177 -16.47 -5.71 2.69
C LEU A 177 -16.56 -5.72 4.22
N GLU A 178 -17.65 -6.27 4.77
CA GLU A 178 -17.88 -6.35 6.21
C GLU A 178 -17.07 -7.47 6.90
N TYR A 179 -16.93 -8.64 6.28
CA TYR A 179 -16.38 -9.83 6.94
C TYR A 179 -15.11 -10.40 6.29
N GLY A 180 -14.71 -9.93 5.11
CA GLY A 180 -13.57 -10.49 4.38
C GLY A 180 -12.25 -10.36 5.13
N GLU A 181 -11.97 -9.22 5.77
CA GLU A 181 -10.74 -9.04 6.56
C GLU A 181 -10.70 -9.95 7.80
N SER A 182 -11.84 -10.13 8.47
CA SER A 182 -11.92 -10.98 9.66
C SER A 182 -11.82 -12.45 9.28
N LEU A 183 -12.34 -12.86 8.12
CA LEU A 183 -12.09 -14.17 7.52
C LEU A 183 -10.59 -14.39 7.29
N LEU A 184 -9.90 -13.49 6.58
CA LEU A 184 -8.47 -13.63 6.31
C LEU A 184 -7.64 -13.75 7.60
N LYS A 185 -8.00 -12.96 8.61
CA LYS A 185 -7.37 -13.03 9.94
C LYS A 185 -7.63 -14.37 10.64
N TRP A 186 -8.83 -14.92 10.51
CA TRP A 186 -9.15 -16.23 11.05
C TRP A 186 -8.42 -17.34 10.30
N MET A 187 -8.39 -17.29 8.96
CA MET A 187 -7.66 -18.23 8.11
C MET A 187 -6.17 -18.26 8.46
N ARG A 188 -5.54 -17.09 8.66
CA ARG A 188 -4.13 -16.99 9.07
C ARG A 188 -3.84 -17.69 10.40
N LYS A 189 -4.82 -17.76 11.30
CA LYS A 189 -4.69 -18.41 12.61
C LYS A 189 -5.00 -19.90 12.60
N ASN A 190 -5.69 -20.41 11.57
CA ASN A 190 -6.17 -21.79 11.48
C ASN A 190 -5.87 -22.39 10.09
N PRO A 191 -4.59 -22.52 9.69
CA PRO A 191 -4.21 -23.06 8.39
C PRO A 191 -4.69 -24.49 8.14
N GLU A 192 -4.78 -25.30 9.19
CA GLU A 192 -5.23 -26.69 9.15
C GLU A 192 -6.70 -26.86 8.78
N ARG A 193 -7.50 -25.79 8.91
CA ARG A 193 -8.95 -25.80 8.72
C ARG A 193 -9.40 -25.33 7.33
N TRP A 194 -8.47 -24.92 6.47
CA TRP A 194 -8.82 -24.42 5.14
C TRP A 194 -9.51 -25.49 4.29
N GLY A 195 -9.09 -26.75 4.44
CA GLY A 195 -9.66 -27.90 3.72
C GLY A 195 -11.10 -28.23 4.11
N GLU A 196 -11.66 -27.62 5.16
CA GLU A 196 -13.05 -27.86 5.54
C GLU A 196 -14.05 -27.17 4.59
N PHE A 197 -13.63 -26.11 3.89
CA PHE A 197 -14.50 -25.31 3.01
C PHE A 197 -13.85 -24.89 1.68
N LEU A 198 -12.53 -25.07 1.52
CA LEU A 198 -11.81 -24.82 0.28
C LEU A 198 -11.19 -26.10 -0.28
N THR A 199 -11.06 -26.14 -1.61
CA THR A 199 -10.25 -27.17 -2.26
C THR A 199 -8.77 -26.77 -2.28
N GLU A 200 -7.86 -27.74 -2.44
CA GLU A 200 -6.40 -27.46 -2.47
C GLU A 200 -5.99 -26.42 -3.52
N LYS A 201 -6.70 -26.36 -4.66
CA LYS A 201 -6.45 -25.38 -5.73
C LYS A 201 -6.81 -23.96 -5.33
N GLU A 202 -7.71 -23.82 -4.36
CA GLU A 202 -8.24 -22.55 -3.87
C GLU A 202 -7.48 -22.07 -2.65
N PHE A 203 -6.55 -22.85 -2.12
CA PHE A 203 -5.74 -22.42 -1.01
C PHE A 203 -4.92 -21.17 -1.38
N PRO A 204 -4.69 -20.25 -0.43
CA PRO A 204 -3.79 -19.14 -0.64
C PRO A 204 -2.40 -19.66 -1.05
N GLN A 205 -1.92 -19.25 -2.22
CA GLN A 205 -0.64 -19.72 -2.76
C GLN A 205 0.47 -18.72 -2.44
N THR A 206 1.47 -19.16 -1.71
CA THR A 206 2.70 -18.38 -1.51
C THR A 206 3.53 -18.38 -2.80
N PRO A 207 4.28 -17.30 -3.07
CA PRO A 207 5.14 -17.26 -4.24
C PRO A 207 6.23 -18.31 -4.17
N ASP A 208 6.54 -18.92 -5.30
CA ASP A 208 7.75 -19.73 -5.46
C ASP A 208 8.98 -18.80 -5.47
N PHE A 209 9.55 -18.56 -4.29
CA PHE A 209 10.71 -17.67 -4.12
C PHE A 209 11.92 -18.08 -4.96
N LYS A 210 12.10 -19.38 -5.24
CA LYS A 210 13.18 -19.86 -6.10
C LYS A 210 13.01 -19.30 -7.50
N LYS A 211 11.80 -19.42 -8.05
CA LYS A 211 11.48 -18.88 -9.37
C LYS A 211 11.48 -17.35 -9.39
N VAL A 212 10.90 -16.71 -8.37
CA VAL A 212 10.74 -15.25 -8.31
C VAL A 212 12.08 -14.53 -8.18
N MET A 213 13.03 -15.09 -7.43
CA MET A 213 14.32 -14.44 -7.14
C MET A 213 15.47 -14.89 -8.05
N THR A 214 15.26 -15.91 -8.91
CA THR A 214 16.25 -16.32 -9.91
C THR A 214 16.48 -15.17 -10.91
N GLY A 215 17.75 -14.77 -11.09
CA GLY A 215 18.14 -13.66 -11.96
C GLY A 215 18.05 -12.29 -11.28
N GLY A 216 17.71 -12.24 -9.99
CA GLY A 216 17.57 -11.00 -9.22
C GLY A 216 16.15 -10.43 -9.26
N CYS A 217 16.04 -9.15 -8.91
CA CYS A 217 14.77 -8.44 -8.78
C CYS A 217 14.76 -7.17 -9.61
N LYS A 218 13.57 -6.64 -9.90
CA LYS A 218 13.41 -5.37 -10.63
C LYS A 218 12.68 -4.35 -9.77
N GLY A 219 13.08 -3.08 -9.79
CA GLY A 219 12.35 -1.98 -9.19
C GLY A 219 11.09 -1.62 -9.99
N PHE A 220 10.44 -0.50 -9.66
CA PHE A 220 9.22 -0.08 -10.37
C PHE A 220 9.49 0.18 -11.86
N GLY A 221 10.66 0.72 -12.23
CA GLY A 221 11.12 0.80 -13.62
C GLY A 221 11.84 -0.48 -14.04
N LYS A 222 11.11 -1.43 -14.63
CA LYS A 222 11.59 -2.81 -14.89
C LYS A 222 12.78 -2.90 -15.85
N THR A 223 13.03 -1.86 -16.65
CA THR A 223 14.12 -1.83 -17.63
C THR A 223 15.38 -1.16 -17.08
N ILE A 224 15.24 -0.23 -16.15
CA ILE A 224 16.34 0.65 -15.69
C ILE A 224 16.75 0.40 -14.24
N MET A 225 15.90 -0.27 -13.44
CA MET A 225 16.15 -0.59 -12.04
C MET A 225 16.26 -2.10 -11.86
N GLU A 226 17.31 -2.70 -12.41
CA GLU A 226 17.59 -4.12 -12.21
C GLU A 226 18.55 -4.30 -11.03
N TRP A 227 18.17 -5.18 -10.11
CA TRP A 227 18.93 -5.52 -8.91
C TRP A 227 19.46 -6.95 -9.08
N PRO A 228 20.75 -7.11 -9.39
CA PRO A 228 21.34 -8.43 -9.64
C PRO A 228 21.22 -9.34 -8.42
N GLU A 229 21.06 -10.65 -8.68
CA GLU A 229 20.89 -11.67 -7.63
C GLU A 229 21.97 -11.59 -6.55
N ASP A 230 23.24 -11.45 -6.95
CA ASP A 230 24.39 -11.42 -6.02
C ASP A 230 24.45 -10.15 -5.15
N LEU A 231 23.69 -9.09 -5.48
CA LEU A 231 23.60 -7.88 -4.66
C LEU A 231 22.59 -8.04 -3.52
N ILE A 232 21.58 -8.89 -3.70
CA ILE A 232 20.43 -9.01 -2.80
C ILE A 232 20.34 -10.38 -2.11
N ILE A 233 21.11 -11.38 -2.55
CA ILE A 233 21.11 -12.75 -2.02
C ILE A 233 22.54 -13.23 -1.78
N GLY A 234 22.80 -13.76 -0.59
CA GLY A 234 24.08 -14.37 -0.22
C GLY A 234 23.98 -15.90 -0.10
N GLY A 235 25.10 -16.60 -0.33
CA GLY A 235 25.18 -18.07 -0.16
C GLY A 235 24.33 -18.85 -1.16
N ILE A 236 24.22 -18.36 -2.40
CA ILE A 236 23.37 -18.94 -3.45
C ILE A 236 23.86 -20.34 -3.85
N LYS A 237 22.95 -21.33 -3.84
CA LYS A 237 23.16 -22.65 -4.48
C LYS A 237 22.21 -22.78 -5.65
N ARG A 238 22.71 -23.29 -6.78
CA ARG A 238 21.96 -23.40 -8.04
C ARG A 238 21.74 -24.85 -8.44
N GLU A 239 20.63 -25.09 -9.12
CA GLU A 239 20.30 -26.37 -9.76
C GLU A 239 19.62 -26.09 -11.10
N GLY A 240 20.16 -26.63 -12.18
CA GLY A 240 19.65 -26.38 -13.53
C GLY A 240 19.64 -24.89 -13.93
N GLY A 241 20.60 -24.11 -13.43
CA GLY A 241 20.68 -22.65 -13.70
C GLY A 241 19.67 -21.79 -12.93
N LYS A 242 18.88 -22.37 -12.02
CA LYS A 242 17.93 -21.65 -11.17
C LYS A 242 18.38 -21.64 -9.72
N LEU A 243 17.92 -20.65 -8.96
CA LEU A 243 18.12 -20.57 -7.52
C LEU A 243 17.49 -21.81 -6.85
N LYS A 244 18.28 -22.58 -6.10
CA LYS A 244 17.80 -23.72 -5.30
C LYS A 244 17.64 -23.35 -3.83
N SER A 245 18.64 -22.66 -3.28
CA SER A 245 18.66 -22.18 -1.89
C SER A 245 19.58 -20.98 -1.75
N ALA A 246 19.40 -20.24 -0.65
CA ALA A 246 20.23 -19.12 -0.25
C ALA A 246 20.43 -19.14 1.27
N GLU A 247 21.48 -18.47 1.75
CA GLU A 247 21.83 -18.41 3.17
C GLU A 247 21.57 -17.02 3.77
N ALA A 248 21.54 -15.97 2.94
CA ALA A 248 21.29 -14.61 3.39
C ALA A 248 20.49 -13.80 2.38
N LEU A 249 19.76 -12.79 2.88
CA LEU A 249 19.11 -11.74 2.09
C LEU A 249 19.73 -10.40 2.48
N GLN A 250 19.93 -9.53 1.49
CA GLN A 250 20.51 -8.21 1.69
C GLN A 250 19.59 -7.12 1.13
N SER A 251 19.36 -6.09 1.95
CA SER A 251 18.67 -4.86 1.56
C SER A 251 19.60 -3.68 1.76
N VAL A 252 19.76 -2.84 0.74
CA VAL A 252 20.60 -1.64 0.79
C VAL A 252 19.71 -0.41 0.74
N PHE A 253 19.82 0.44 1.77
CA PHE A 253 19.14 1.73 1.82
C PHE A 253 20.11 2.82 1.35
N LEU A 254 19.86 3.37 0.16
CA LEU A 254 20.65 4.48 -0.37
C LEU A 254 20.21 5.78 0.31
N VAL A 255 21.13 6.42 1.02
CA VAL A 255 20.89 7.68 1.74
C VAL A 255 21.73 8.77 1.07
N ALA A 256 21.12 9.94 0.87
CA ALA A 256 21.80 11.10 0.31
C ALA A 256 22.98 11.54 1.22
N SER A 257 24.03 12.11 0.63
CA SER A 257 25.14 12.65 1.42
C SER A 257 24.68 13.85 2.25
N PRO A 258 25.37 14.18 3.37
CA PRO A 258 25.11 15.40 4.13
C PRO A 258 25.05 16.67 3.27
N PHE A 259 25.93 16.75 2.26
CA PHE A 259 25.99 17.92 1.38
C PHE A 259 24.80 17.97 0.40
N ASP A 260 24.37 16.83 -0.14
CA ASP A 260 23.16 16.76 -0.98
C ASP A 260 21.91 17.16 -0.19
N VAL A 261 21.82 16.70 1.06
CA VAL A 261 20.74 17.11 1.98
C VAL A 261 20.80 18.61 2.23
N PHE A 262 21.98 19.15 2.54
CA PHE A 262 22.15 20.60 2.71
C PHE A 262 21.65 21.37 1.49
N LEU A 263 22.09 20.99 0.29
CA LEU A 263 21.70 21.65 -0.97
C LEU A 263 20.21 21.58 -1.24
N ARG A 264 19.56 20.43 -0.95
CA ARG A 264 18.12 20.26 -1.15
C ARG A 264 17.31 21.27 -0.35
N TYR A 265 17.69 21.50 0.90
CA TYR A 265 16.97 22.39 1.81
C TYR A 265 17.52 23.83 1.85
N LYS A 266 18.60 24.11 1.09
CA LYS A 266 19.20 25.44 1.03
C LYS A 266 18.33 26.38 0.21
N GLY A 267 17.79 27.41 0.85
CA GLY A 267 16.99 28.44 0.17
C GLY A 267 15.58 27.99 -0.21
N GLU A 268 15.11 26.87 0.34
CA GLU A 268 13.70 26.48 0.21
C GLU A 268 12.77 27.47 0.93
N LYS A 269 11.54 27.56 0.43
CA LYS A 269 10.50 28.41 1.01
C LYS A 269 9.98 27.77 2.29
N LYS A 270 9.74 28.57 3.33
CA LYS A 270 9.14 28.14 4.61
C LYS A 270 7.84 27.33 4.45
N GLU A 271 7.16 27.45 3.31
CA GLU A 271 5.89 26.76 3.05
C GLU A 271 6.03 25.24 2.90
N THR A 272 7.16 24.73 2.42
CA THR A 272 7.38 23.27 2.30
C THR A 272 7.86 22.64 3.61
N HIS A 273 8.55 23.42 4.44
CA HIS A 273 9.14 22.98 5.70
C HIS A 273 9.00 24.09 6.75
N PRO A 274 7.81 24.30 7.35
CA PRO A 274 7.55 25.46 8.21
C PRO A 274 8.36 25.44 9.50
N ASN A 275 8.78 24.26 9.94
CA ASN A 275 9.58 24.07 11.14
C ASN A 275 11.10 24.14 10.88
N LEU A 276 11.52 24.30 9.62
CA LEU A 276 12.94 24.43 9.28
C LEU A 276 13.34 25.90 9.29
N ASP A 277 14.21 26.28 10.22
CA ASP A 277 14.85 27.59 10.19
C ASP A 277 15.95 27.62 9.13
N THR A 278 15.58 28.08 7.93
CA THR A 278 16.48 28.20 6.78
C THR A 278 17.63 29.19 7.02
N SER A 279 17.52 30.09 8.02
CA SER A 279 18.60 31.03 8.36
C SER A 279 19.74 30.36 9.14
N LEU A 280 19.41 29.32 9.92
CA LEU A 280 20.37 28.53 10.69
C LEU A 280 20.84 27.27 9.93
N TRP A 281 20.14 26.88 8.87
CA TRP A 281 20.46 25.72 8.07
C TRP A 281 21.83 25.82 7.40
N ASN A 282 22.71 24.88 7.70
CA ASN A 282 24.07 24.84 7.21
C ASN A 282 24.52 23.37 7.00
N PRO A 283 25.67 23.13 6.34
CA PRO A 283 26.14 21.77 6.08
C PRO A 283 26.32 20.91 7.33
N ARG A 284 26.65 21.53 8.48
CA ARG A 284 26.86 20.80 9.73
C ARG A 284 25.53 20.25 10.29
N TRP A 285 24.47 21.04 10.25
CA TRP A 285 23.14 20.56 10.65
C TRP A 285 22.64 19.43 9.73
N ALA A 286 22.91 19.52 8.43
CA ALA A 286 22.55 18.46 7.50
C ALA A 286 23.30 17.14 7.81
N GLU A 287 24.59 17.24 8.14
CA GLU A 287 25.40 16.11 8.61
C GLU A 287 24.84 15.50 9.90
N ASP A 288 24.51 16.34 10.89
CA ASP A 288 23.93 15.89 12.15
C ASP A 288 22.59 15.18 11.94
N VAL A 289 21.73 15.66 11.02
CA VAL A 289 20.48 14.99 10.65
C VAL A 289 20.72 13.61 10.06
N VAL A 290 21.61 13.51 9.06
CA VAL A 290 21.91 12.23 8.39
C VAL A 290 22.50 11.23 9.39
N PHE A 291 23.44 11.65 10.24
CA PHE A 291 24.04 10.77 11.23
C PHE A 291 23.09 10.39 12.36
N ALA A 292 22.25 11.31 12.84
CA ALA A 292 21.22 11.00 13.82
C ALA A 292 20.25 9.95 13.26
N TRP A 293 19.82 10.10 12.00
CA TRP A 293 18.98 9.13 11.32
C TRP A 293 19.68 7.77 11.21
N GLN A 294 20.93 7.71 10.73
CA GLN A 294 21.67 6.46 10.57
C GLN A 294 21.83 5.71 11.90
N ARG A 295 22.20 6.43 12.98
CA ARG A 295 22.33 5.86 14.33
C ARG A 295 21.00 5.32 14.84
N ASN A 296 19.94 6.11 14.73
CA ASN A 296 18.60 5.72 15.20
C ASN A 296 18.01 4.56 14.37
N PHE A 297 18.22 4.56 13.06
CA PHE A 297 17.82 3.47 12.17
C PHE A 297 18.54 2.17 12.55
N THR A 298 19.86 2.23 12.72
CA THR A 298 20.68 1.08 13.14
C THR A 298 20.23 0.56 14.50
N ARG A 299 20.00 1.45 15.48
CA ARG A 299 19.50 1.06 16.80
C ARG A 299 18.13 0.40 16.71
N LYS A 300 17.19 0.97 15.94
CA LYS A 300 15.87 0.37 15.70
C LYS A 300 15.97 -1.01 15.06
N LEU A 301 16.93 -1.24 14.16
CA LEU A 301 17.14 -2.53 13.53
C LEU A 301 17.64 -3.56 14.55
N TYR A 302 18.62 -3.23 15.39
CA TYR A 302 19.13 -4.15 16.42
C TYR A 302 18.09 -4.45 17.52
N ASP A 303 17.34 -3.43 17.96
CA ASP A 303 16.36 -3.56 19.03
C ASP A 303 15.02 -4.15 18.57
N HIS A 304 14.88 -4.45 17.27
CA HIS A 304 13.62 -4.93 16.68
C HIS A 304 13.13 -6.21 17.36
N GLU A 305 11.83 -6.29 17.67
CA GLU A 305 11.23 -7.41 18.43
C GLU A 305 11.48 -8.77 17.77
N ALA A 306 11.53 -8.80 16.43
CA ALA A 306 11.81 -10.02 15.68
C ALA A 306 13.21 -10.62 15.97
N ASN A 307 14.18 -9.81 16.40
CA ASN A 307 15.52 -10.29 16.75
C ASN A 307 15.56 -11.02 18.10
N LYS A 308 14.59 -10.75 18.98
CA LYS A 308 14.52 -11.34 20.33
C LYS A 308 13.87 -12.72 20.34
N ASN A 309 13.09 -13.04 19.30
CA ASN A 309 12.34 -14.29 19.17
C ASN A 309 13.08 -15.36 18.36
N VAL A 310 14.37 -15.18 18.07
CA VAL A 310 15.19 -16.18 17.39
C VAL A 310 15.80 -17.10 18.45
N GLY A 311 15.01 -18.05 18.93
CA GLY A 311 15.56 -19.24 19.57
C GLY A 311 16.20 -20.11 18.51
N PHE A 312 17.53 -20.21 18.51
CA PHE A 312 18.23 -21.31 17.85
C PHE A 312 18.05 -22.59 18.65
#